data_AF-A0A9E5XS69-F1
#
_entry.id   AF-A0A9E5XS69-F1
#
_cell.length_a   1.000
_cell.length_b   1.000
_cell.length_c   1.000
_cell.angle_alpha   90.00
_cell.angle_beta   90.00
_cell.angle_gamma   90.00
#
_symmetry.space_group_name_H-M   'P 1'
#
loop_
_entity.id
_entity.type
_entity.pdbx_description
1 polymer ?
#
loop_
_entity_poly.entity_id
_entity_poly.type
_entity_poly.pdbx_seq_one_letter_code
_entity_poly.pdbx_strand_id
1 'polypeptide(L)'
;VTFWVYNADPVNCNTQHAEIFLTEAYQPLRASLDRVQMGATPRLAEPYANASHPGNDTAYRALRDALNQTWSARDVAAFLNAVHYGIPLGIVHWFHENPKQVFQGLEKIYQYVLGHAHREAGRFVRPVRLGPDVAPYALAALLSWQLQQRWDFFTAALKCAGATYAQMRDFMDQMYRDHPVILNRFQAERTIQPENVHCPHYPALLAKCGSTQTQCKGTIDRRNFFAHAGFERCAVEVDQANGEPCFRFAATARNTVQRYLSRPRGESS
;
A
#
# COMPACT_ATOMS: atom_id res chain seq x y z
N VAL A 1 -17.85 9.74 0.55
CA VAL A 1 -18.43 9.51 -0.79
C VAL A 1 -19.81 8.93 -0.62
N THR A 2 -20.77 9.38 -1.41
CA THR A 2 -22.15 8.85 -1.44
C THR A 2 -22.26 7.94 -2.65
N PHE A 3 -22.75 6.72 -2.49
CA PHE A 3 -22.90 5.76 -3.59
C PHE A 3 -24.33 5.22 -3.59
N TRP A 4 -25.00 5.35 -4.74
CA TRP A 4 -26.38 4.93 -4.95
C TRP A 4 -26.43 3.94 -6.10
N VAL A 5 -27.06 2.79 -5.87
CA VAL A 5 -27.33 1.77 -6.88
C VAL A 5 -28.81 1.81 -7.20
N TYR A 6 -29.12 1.88 -8.48
CA TYR A 6 -30.49 1.85 -8.98
C TYR A 6 -30.69 0.63 -9.86
N ASN A 7 -31.88 0.04 -9.82
CA ASN A 7 -32.30 -0.99 -10.76
C ASN A 7 -33.72 -0.71 -11.25
N ALA A 8 -33.95 -0.99 -12.53
CA ALA A 8 -35.28 -0.86 -13.10
C ALA A 8 -36.09 -2.14 -12.90
N ASP A 9 -37.41 -2.05 -13.03
CA ASP A 9 -38.25 -3.23 -13.20
C ASP A 9 -37.75 -4.12 -14.34
N PRO A 10 -37.87 -5.46 -14.23
CA PRO A 10 -37.62 -6.35 -15.35
C PRO A 10 -38.54 -6.02 -16.53
N VAL A 11 -37.95 -5.61 -17.66
CA VAL A 11 -38.68 -5.21 -18.86
C VAL A 11 -38.91 -6.43 -19.76
N ASN A 12 -40.15 -6.60 -20.25
CA ASN A 12 -40.50 -7.55 -21.30
C ASN A 12 -41.22 -6.85 -22.46
N CYS A 13 -41.61 -7.62 -23.48
CA CYS A 13 -42.23 -7.09 -24.70
C CYS A 13 -43.57 -6.35 -24.47
N ASN A 14 -44.18 -6.47 -23.29
CA ASN A 14 -45.45 -5.83 -22.94
C ASN A 14 -45.28 -4.67 -21.94
N THR A 15 -44.05 -4.39 -21.48
CA THR A 15 -43.80 -3.31 -20.52
C THR A 15 -43.94 -1.95 -21.19
N GLN A 16 -44.98 -1.21 -20.85
CA GLN A 16 -45.22 0.16 -21.35
C GLN A 16 -44.49 1.23 -20.52
N HIS A 17 -44.31 0.97 -19.23
CA HIS A 17 -43.57 1.81 -18.28
C HIS A 17 -42.77 0.90 -17.34
N ALA A 18 -41.53 1.30 -17.02
CA ALA A 18 -40.68 0.62 -16.05
C ALA A 18 -40.20 1.67 -15.03
N GLU A 19 -40.38 1.39 -13.74
CA GLU A 19 -39.91 2.27 -12.68
C GLU A 19 -38.43 1.98 -12.37
N ILE A 20 -37.71 3.02 -11.93
CA ILE A 20 -36.31 2.92 -11.50
C ILE A 20 -36.29 3.04 -9.98
N PHE A 21 -35.86 1.99 -9.30
CA PHE A 21 -35.81 1.93 -7.86
C PHE A 21 -34.38 2.10 -7.37
N LEU A 22 -34.21 2.83 -6.26
CA LEU A 22 -32.99 2.84 -5.48
C LEU A 22 -32.89 1.51 -4.73
N THR A 23 -31.92 0.65 -5.10
CA THR A 23 -31.74 -0.68 -4.51
C THR A 23 -30.72 -0.67 -3.38
N GLU A 24 -29.68 0.16 -3.46
CA GLU A 24 -28.67 0.29 -2.41
C GLU A 24 -28.26 1.75 -2.26
N ALA A 25 -28.05 2.18 -1.02
CA ALA A 25 -27.54 3.51 -0.70
C ALA A 25 -26.48 3.42 0.40
N TYR A 26 -25.28 3.89 0.11
CA TYR A 26 -24.16 3.96 1.05
C TYR A 26 -23.85 5.41 1.38
N GLN A 27 -24.15 5.82 2.61
CA GLN A 27 -23.98 7.19 3.10
C GLN A 27 -23.45 7.20 4.55
N PRO A 28 -22.16 7.49 4.79
CA PRO A 28 -21.06 7.54 3.83
C PRO A 28 -20.59 6.13 3.44
N LEU A 29 -20.16 5.96 2.19
CA LEU A 29 -19.35 4.81 1.81
C LEU A 29 -18.03 4.86 2.60
N ARG A 30 -17.82 3.85 3.46
CA ARG A 30 -16.60 3.73 4.26
C ARG A 30 -15.49 3.15 3.40
N ALA A 31 -14.34 3.80 3.40
CA ALA A 31 -13.15 3.23 2.78
C ALA A 31 -12.75 1.95 3.51
N SER A 32 -12.46 0.90 2.77
CA SER A 32 -11.87 -0.32 3.31
C SER A 32 -10.81 -0.82 2.36
N LEU A 33 -9.61 -1.04 2.88
CA LEU A 33 -8.55 -1.74 2.16
C LEU A 33 -8.40 -3.11 2.81
N ASP A 34 -8.61 -4.17 2.04
CA ASP A 34 -8.29 -5.50 2.50
C ASP A 34 -6.78 -5.70 2.56
N ARG A 35 -6.35 -6.59 3.45
CA ARG A 35 -4.94 -6.99 3.53
C ARG A 35 -4.53 -7.62 2.21
N VAL A 36 -3.47 -7.08 1.60
CA VAL A 36 -2.93 -7.55 0.33
C VAL A 36 -1.91 -8.66 0.57
N GLN A 37 -1.98 -9.72 -0.24
CA GLN A 37 -1.00 -10.80 -0.23
C GLN A 37 -0.44 -10.96 -1.64
N MET A 38 0.86 -10.67 -1.78
CA MET A 38 1.57 -10.81 -3.05
C MET A 38 2.83 -11.63 -2.83
N GLY A 39 3.10 -12.56 -3.75
CA GLY A 39 4.36 -13.27 -3.80
C GLY A 39 5.50 -12.37 -4.29
N ALA A 40 6.75 -12.83 -4.13
CA ALA A 40 7.91 -12.13 -4.67
C ALA A 40 7.88 -12.02 -6.21
N THR A 41 7.25 -12.99 -6.86
CA THR A 41 6.94 -12.98 -8.29
C THR A 41 5.45 -12.67 -8.46
N PRO A 42 5.09 -11.49 -9.03
CA PRO A 42 3.69 -11.11 -9.15
C PRO A 42 2.99 -11.89 -10.27
N ARG A 43 1.72 -12.21 -10.03
CA ARG A 43 0.78 -12.85 -10.95
C ARG A 43 -0.01 -11.77 -11.69
N LEU A 44 0.61 -11.21 -12.72
CA LEU A 44 0.06 -10.09 -13.51
C LEU A 44 -0.77 -10.55 -14.71
N ALA A 45 -0.53 -11.76 -15.20
CA ALA A 45 -1.35 -12.45 -16.18
C ALA A 45 -1.45 -13.94 -15.80
N GLU A 46 -2.60 -14.54 -16.10
CA GLU A 46 -2.89 -15.94 -15.84
C GLU A 46 -3.45 -16.61 -17.10
N PRO A 47 -3.17 -17.91 -17.32
CA PRO A 47 -3.82 -18.64 -18.39
C PRO A 47 -5.33 -18.77 -18.10
N TYR A 48 -6.12 -18.78 -19.16
CA TYR A 48 -7.52 -19.16 -19.10
C TYR A 48 -7.64 -20.66 -19.40
N ALA A 49 -8.24 -21.42 -18.49
CA ALA A 49 -8.39 -22.87 -18.59
C ALA A 49 -7.05 -23.59 -18.88
N ASN A 50 -7.00 -24.43 -19.92
CA ASN A 50 -5.86 -25.29 -20.26
C ASN A 50 -4.80 -24.60 -21.15
N ALA A 51 -4.85 -23.27 -21.30
CA ALA A 51 -3.87 -22.54 -22.09
C ALA A 51 -2.47 -22.61 -21.46
N SER A 52 -1.44 -22.46 -22.29
CA SER A 52 -0.06 -22.40 -21.79
C SER A 52 0.12 -21.24 -20.81
N HIS A 53 0.81 -21.51 -19.70
CA HIS A 53 1.02 -20.52 -18.66
C HIS A 53 1.86 -19.34 -19.20
N PRO A 54 1.43 -18.06 -19.07
CA PRO A 54 2.17 -16.89 -19.55
C PRO A 54 3.59 -16.82 -19.00
N GLY A 55 3.83 -17.34 -17.80
CA GLY A 55 5.17 -17.44 -17.21
C GLY A 55 6.22 -18.21 -18.05
N ASN A 56 5.79 -19.00 -19.04
CA ASN A 56 6.70 -19.67 -19.98
C ASN A 56 7.11 -18.77 -21.16
N ASP A 57 6.33 -17.73 -21.43
CA ASP A 57 6.57 -16.74 -22.47
C ASP A 57 7.66 -15.75 -22.03
N THR A 58 8.73 -15.66 -22.83
CA THR A 58 9.86 -14.76 -22.60
C THR A 58 9.46 -13.29 -22.64
N ALA A 59 8.55 -12.91 -23.53
CA ALA A 59 8.07 -11.53 -23.65
C ALA A 59 7.28 -11.12 -22.39
N TYR A 60 6.38 -11.98 -21.91
CA TYR A 60 5.65 -11.72 -20.66
C TYR A 60 6.59 -11.62 -19.46
N ARG A 61 7.55 -12.55 -19.32
CA ARG A 61 8.52 -12.50 -18.22
C ARG A 61 9.28 -11.18 -18.20
N ALA A 62 9.74 -10.70 -19.36
CA ALA A 62 10.42 -9.41 -19.46
C ALA A 62 9.52 -8.24 -19.01
N LEU A 63 8.24 -8.23 -19.40
CA LEU A 63 7.29 -7.19 -18.97
C LEU A 63 7.03 -7.24 -17.45
N ARG A 64 6.78 -8.44 -16.91
CA ARG A 64 6.58 -8.67 -15.47
C ARG A 64 7.80 -8.23 -14.66
N ASP A 65 8.99 -8.62 -15.10
CA ASP A 65 10.23 -8.35 -14.40
C ASP A 65 10.57 -6.85 -14.46
N ALA A 66 10.31 -6.18 -15.58
CA ALA A 66 10.45 -4.73 -15.70
C ALA A 66 9.50 -3.97 -14.75
N LEU A 67 8.25 -4.41 -14.61
CA LEU A 67 7.33 -3.82 -13.62
C LEU A 67 7.83 -4.07 -12.19
N ASN A 68 8.28 -5.29 -11.88
CA ASN A 68 8.78 -5.66 -10.57
C ASN A 68 10.10 -4.95 -10.19
N GLN A 69 10.90 -4.55 -11.19
CA GLN A 69 12.07 -3.68 -11.00
C GLN A 69 11.68 -2.23 -10.73
N THR A 70 10.60 -1.75 -11.36
CA THR A 70 10.06 -0.40 -11.12
C THR A 70 9.53 -0.29 -9.70
N TRP A 71 8.73 -1.26 -9.27
CA TRP A 71 8.25 -1.35 -7.89
C TRP A 71 8.03 -2.81 -7.53
N SER A 72 8.82 -3.33 -6.58
CA SER A 72 8.77 -4.74 -6.25
C SER A 72 7.42 -5.14 -5.66
N ALA A 73 6.93 -6.33 -5.97
CA ALA A 73 5.66 -6.83 -5.45
C ALA A 73 5.62 -6.85 -3.91
N ARG A 74 6.78 -7.06 -3.27
CA ARG A 74 6.92 -6.98 -1.81
C ARG A 74 6.79 -5.55 -1.29
N ASP A 75 7.34 -4.56 -1.99
CA ASP A 75 7.19 -3.15 -1.63
C ASP A 75 5.75 -2.67 -1.84
N VAL A 76 5.09 -3.10 -2.92
CA VAL A 76 3.66 -2.83 -3.18
C VAL A 76 2.79 -3.39 -2.06
N ALA A 77 3.00 -4.66 -1.69
CA ALA A 77 2.29 -5.27 -0.58
C ALA A 77 2.61 -4.58 0.76
N ALA A 78 3.87 -4.23 1.01
CA ALA A 78 4.25 -3.52 2.23
C ALA A 78 3.60 -2.14 2.33
N PHE A 79 3.54 -1.39 1.22
CA PHE A 79 2.87 -0.10 1.13
C PHE A 79 1.37 -0.23 1.41
N LEU A 80 0.66 -1.09 0.69
CA LEU A 80 -0.78 -1.27 0.87
C LEU A 80 -1.12 -1.80 2.26
N ASN A 81 -0.30 -2.69 2.81
CA ASN A 81 -0.52 -3.17 4.17
C ASN A 81 -0.15 -2.15 5.23
N ALA A 82 0.81 -1.24 4.99
CA ALA A 82 1.04 -0.09 5.85
C ALA A 82 -0.19 0.83 5.88
N VAL A 83 -0.86 1.03 4.74
CA VAL A 83 -2.16 1.73 4.68
C VAL A 83 -3.23 0.96 5.45
N HIS A 84 -3.40 -0.34 5.18
CA HIS A 84 -4.38 -1.18 5.88
C HIS A 84 -4.23 -1.13 7.41
N TYR A 85 -2.99 -1.20 7.90
CA TYR A 85 -2.70 -1.19 9.33
C TYR A 85 -2.59 0.20 9.94
N GLY A 86 -2.61 1.28 9.15
CA GLY A 86 -2.39 2.64 9.65
C GLY A 86 -1.00 2.87 10.23
N ILE A 87 0.03 2.43 9.51
CA ILE A 87 1.45 2.56 9.90
C ILE A 87 2.07 3.71 9.08
N PRO A 88 2.11 4.95 9.62
CA PRO A 88 2.46 6.14 8.85
C PRO A 88 3.86 6.08 8.24
N LEU A 89 4.86 5.65 9.01
CA LEU A 89 6.22 5.49 8.50
C LEU A 89 6.31 4.46 7.37
N GLY A 90 5.44 3.44 7.36
CA GLY A 90 5.39 2.48 6.27
C GLY A 90 4.83 3.07 4.98
N ILE A 91 3.82 3.92 5.10
CA ILE A 91 3.27 4.65 3.95
C ILE A 91 4.34 5.56 3.36
N VAL A 92 5.05 6.33 4.21
CA VAL A 92 6.16 7.20 3.82
C VAL A 92 7.35 6.41 3.24
N HIS A 93 7.67 5.25 3.77
CA HIS A 93 8.83 4.50 3.31
C HIS A 93 8.60 3.79 1.98
N TRP A 94 7.42 3.19 1.78
CA TRP A 94 7.14 2.33 0.63
C TRP A 94 6.31 2.95 -0.49
N PHE A 95 5.83 4.20 -0.39
CA PHE A 95 5.16 4.85 -1.53
C PHE A 95 6.09 4.93 -2.74
N HIS A 96 5.52 4.97 -3.94
CA HIS A 96 6.29 5.07 -5.16
C HIS A 96 6.29 6.50 -5.70
N GLU A 97 7.46 7.01 -6.08
CA GLU A 97 7.63 8.40 -6.47
C GLU A 97 7.16 8.69 -7.90
N ASN A 98 7.15 7.66 -8.75
CA ASN A 98 6.77 7.78 -10.16
C ASN A 98 5.62 6.84 -10.50
N PRO A 99 4.41 7.05 -9.96
CA PRO A 99 3.26 6.18 -10.19
C PRO A 99 2.89 6.05 -11.67
N LYS A 100 3.20 7.08 -12.49
CA LYS A 100 3.01 7.03 -13.95
C LYS A 100 3.80 5.90 -14.60
N GLN A 101 5.03 5.64 -14.17
CA GLN A 101 5.85 4.53 -14.69
C GLN A 101 5.24 3.17 -14.35
N VAL A 102 4.63 3.03 -13.18
CA VAL A 102 3.90 1.82 -12.77
C VAL A 102 2.69 1.61 -13.67
N PHE A 103 1.89 2.66 -13.93
CA PHE A 103 0.75 2.58 -14.86
C PHE A 103 1.17 2.21 -16.28
N GLN A 104 2.28 2.75 -16.78
CA GLN A 104 2.83 2.35 -18.09
C GLN A 104 3.24 0.88 -18.13
N GLY A 105 3.82 0.35 -17.04
CA GLY A 105 4.13 -1.07 -16.93
C GLY A 105 2.87 -1.94 -16.92
N LEU A 106 1.83 -1.55 -16.18
CA LEU A 106 0.53 -2.22 -16.17
C LEU A 106 -0.17 -2.18 -17.53
N GLU A 107 -0.09 -1.05 -18.24
CA GLU A 107 -0.62 -0.92 -19.59
C GLU A 107 0.05 -1.91 -20.55
N LYS A 108 1.38 -2.07 -20.48
CA LYS A 108 2.09 -3.08 -21.30
C LYS A 108 1.62 -4.51 -21.00
N ILE A 109 1.36 -4.84 -19.73
CA ILE A 109 0.77 -6.14 -19.36
C ILE A 109 -0.63 -6.28 -19.94
N TYR A 110 -1.45 -5.23 -19.87
CA TYR A 110 -2.79 -5.24 -20.46
C TYR A 110 -2.75 -5.44 -21.98
N GLN A 111 -1.85 -4.74 -22.68
CA GLN A 111 -1.65 -4.91 -24.12
C GLN A 111 -1.15 -6.31 -24.48
N TYR A 112 -0.28 -6.90 -23.67
CA TYR A 112 0.11 -8.30 -23.81
C TYR A 112 -1.11 -9.22 -23.74
N VAL A 113 -1.97 -9.08 -22.72
CA VAL A 113 -3.19 -9.90 -22.56
C VAL A 113 -4.15 -9.71 -23.75
N LEU A 114 -4.35 -8.48 -24.20
CA LEU A 114 -5.20 -8.19 -25.36
C LEU A 114 -4.64 -8.78 -26.66
N GLY A 115 -3.33 -8.69 -26.88
CA GLY A 115 -2.66 -9.20 -28.08
C GLY A 115 -2.75 -10.73 -28.25
N HIS A 116 -3.03 -11.47 -27.17
CA HIS A 116 -3.24 -12.91 -27.21
C HIS A 116 -4.68 -13.31 -27.57
N ALA A 117 -5.59 -12.34 -27.59
CA ALA A 117 -6.96 -12.60 -27.97
C ALA A 117 -7.09 -12.74 -29.49
N HIS A 118 -7.80 -13.77 -29.94
CA HIS A 118 -7.95 -14.09 -31.35
C HIS A 118 -9.34 -14.65 -31.66
N ARG A 119 -9.67 -14.76 -32.95
CA ARG A 119 -10.90 -15.44 -33.39
C ARG A 119 -10.59 -16.87 -33.79
N GLU A 120 -11.37 -17.81 -33.28
CA GLU A 120 -11.31 -19.22 -33.63
C GLU A 120 -12.74 -19.73 -33.85
N ALA A 121 -13.01 -20.33 -35.02
CA ALA A 121 -14.33 -20.86 -35.38
C ALA A 121 -15.51 -19.88 -35.14
N GLY A 122 -15.31 -18.59 -35.44
CA GLY A 122 -16.31 -17.54 -35.25
C GLY A 122 -16.48 -17.03 -33.81
N ARG A 123 -15.74 -17.58 -32.84
CA ARG A 123 -15.76 -17.17 -31.43
C ARG A 123 -14.53 -16.33 -31.09
N PHE A 124 -14.69 -15.40 -30.16
CA PHE A 124 -13.57 -14.64 -29.61
C PHE A 124 -12.96 -15.42 -28.44
N VAL A 125 -11.70 -15.81 -28.55
CA VAL A 125 -10.97 -16.59 -27.55
C VAL A 125 -9.97 -15.70 -26.84
N ARG A 126 -9.95 -15.76 -25.51
CA ARG A 126 -8.99 -15.06 -24.65
C ARG A 126 -8.23 -16.10 -23.82
N PRO A 127 -7.10 -16.62 -24.34
CA PRO A 127 -6.35 -17.68 -23.66
C PRO A 127 -5.58 -17.17 -22.44
N VAL A 128 -5.47 -15.86 -22.27
CA VAL A 128 -4.81 -15.20 -21.14
C VAL A 128 -5.77 -14.16 -20.57
N ARG A 129 -5.76 -13.98 -19.25
CA ARG A 129 -6.47 -12.92 -18.54
C ARG A 129 -5.52 -12.13 -17.65
N LEU A 130 -5.95 -10.94 -17.24
CA LEU A 130 -5.26 -10.19 -16.18
C LEU A 130 -5.24 -11.02 -14.90
N GLY A 131 -4.08 -11.07 -14.27
CA GLY A 131 -3.88 -11.75 -13.00
C GLY A 131 -4.31 -10.91 -11.80
N PRO A 132 -4.44 -11.54 -10.62
CA PRO A 132 -4.95 -10.90 -9.42
C PRO A 132 -4.05 -9.77 -8.90
N ASP A 133 -2.75 -9.79 -9.21
CA ASP A 133 -1.80 -8.81 -8.66
C ASP A 133 -1.82 -7.48 -9.45
N VAL A 134 -2.53 -7.40 -10.58
CA VAL A 134 -2.74 -6.15 -11.34
C VAL A 134 -3.47 -5.11 -10.50
N ALA A 135 -4.53 -5.51 -9.77
CA ALA A 135 -5.34 -4.61 -8.97
C ALA A 135 -4.55 -3.98 -7.79
N PRO A 136 -3.79 -4.75 -6.98
CA PRO A 136 -2.86 -4.20 -6.00
C PRO A 136 -1.87 -3.18 -6.59
N TYR A 137 -1.22 -3.49 -7.71
CA TYR A 137 -0.30 -2.54 -8.35
C TYR A 137 -1.00 -1.24 -8.75
N ALA A 138 -2.17 -1.33 -9.39
CA ALA A 138 -2.94 -0.17 -9.82
C ALA A 138 -3.39 0.68 -8.62
N LEU A 139 -3.89 0.04 -7.56
CA LEU A 139 -4.31 0.70 -6.34
C LEU A 139 -3.13 1.40 -5.64
N ALA A 140 -1.98 0.72 -5.53
CA ALA A 140 -0.79 1.28 -4.91
C ALA A 140 -0.26 2.50 -5.69
N ALA A 141 -0.25 2.43 -7.02
CA ALA A 141 0.13 3.55 -7.88
C ALA A 141 -0.83 4.72 -7.75
N LEU A 142 -2.15 4.46 -7.74
CA LEU A 142 -3.17 5.49 -7.56
C LEU A 142 -3.04 6.16 -6.20
N LEU A 143 -2.90 5.39 -5.12
CA LEU A 143 -2.72 5.93 -3.78
C LEU A 143 -1.42 6.74 -3.66
N SER A 144 -0.31 6.25 -4.22
CA SER A 144 0.95 7.01 -4.22
C SER A 144 0.79 8.33 -4.95
N TRP A 145 0.13 8.32 -6.11
CA TRP A 145 -0.16 9.55 -6.85
C TRP A 145 -1.02 10.52 -6.04
N GLN A 146 -2.10 10.04 -5.41
CA GLN A 146 -2.98 10.88 -4.58
C GLN A 146 -2.26 11.45 -3.35
N LEU A 147 -1.38 10.68 -2.70
CA LEU A 147 -0.56 11.16 -1.60
C LEU A 147 0.32 12.33 -2.06
N GLN A 148 0.98 12.19 -3.20
CA GLN A 148 1.85 13.24 -3.77
C GLN A 148 1.10 14.47 -4.25
N GLN A 149 -0.15 14.34 -4.72
CA GLN A 149 -0.97 15.48 -5.13
C GLN A 149 -1.51 16.29 -3.94
N ARG A 150 -1.69 15.63 -2.79
CA ARG A 150 -2.32 16.24 -1.62
C ARG A 150 -1.33 16.74 -0.57
N TRP A 151 -0.14 16.15 -0.52
CA TRP A 151 0.89 16.48 0.44
C TRP A 151 2.24 16.64 -0.25
N ASP A 152 2.70 17.89 -0.35
CA ASP A 152 3.95 18.26 -1.03
C ASP A 152 5.20 17.60 -0.43
N PHE A 153 5.13 17.14 0.83
CA PHE A 153 6.25 16.49 1.49
C PHE A 153 6.48 15.05 1.04
N PHE A 154 5.52 14.38 0.35
CA PHE A 154 5.70 13.01 -0.17
C PHE A 154 6.68 12.96 -1.36
N THR A 155 7.97 13.02 -1.02
CA THR A 155 9.09 13.10 -1.97
C THR A 155 10.13 12.02 -1.69
N ALA A 156 11.01 11.77 -2.67
CA ALA A 156 12.18 10.91 -2.49
C ALA A 156 13.02 11.33 -1.27
N ALA A 157 13.15 12.64 -1.08
CA ALA A 157 13.91 13.23 0.02
C ALA A 157 13.33 12.84 1.38
N LEU A 158 12.00 12.74 1.50
CA LEU A 158 11.33 12.36 2.75
C LEU A 158 11.72 10.94 3.20
N LYS A 159 11.91 10.00 2.28
CA LYS A 159 12.34 8.64 2.61
C LYS A 159 13.71 8.61 3.29
N CYS A 160 14.60 9.53 2.87
CA CYS A 160 15.95 9.64 3.40
C CYS A 160 16.01 10.51 4.66
N ALA A 161 15.35 11.68 4.65
CA ALA A 161 15.34 12.64 5.75
C ALA A 161 14.49 12.17 6.94
N GLY A 162 13.50 11.30 6.70
CA GLY A 162 12.48 10.95 7.67
C GLY A 162 11.33 11.95 7.68
N ALA A 163 10.25 11.58 8.37
CA ALA A 163 9.06 12.40 8.53
C ALA A 163 8.96 12.94 9.95
N THR A 164 8.53 14.19 10.11
CA THR A 164 8.26 14.78 11.44
C THR A 164 6.91 14.30 11.97
N TYR A 165 6.72 14.40 13.29
CA TYR A 165 5.41 14.12 13.90
C TYR A 165 4.30 14.99 13.32
N ALA A 166 4.57 16.28 13.05
CA ALA A 166 3.60 17.20 12.48
C ALA A 166 3.15 16.77 11.07
N GLN A 167 4.10 16.39 10.21
CA GLN A 167 3.81 15.86 8.86
C GLN A 167 2.97 14.58 8.95
N MET A 168 3.37 13.65 9.83
CA MET A 168 2.65 12.39 10.01
C MET A 168 1.23 12.59 10.54
N ARG A 169 1.07 13.47 11.53
CA ARG A 169 -0.24 13.79 12.11
C ARG A 169 -1.17 14.39 11.06
N ASP A 170 -0.70 15.37 10.27
CA ASP A 170 -1.52 16.03 9.26
C ASP A 170 -2.12 15.02 8.27
N PHE A 171 -1.31 14.12 7.70
CA PHE A 171 -1.87 13.13 6.77
C PHE A 171 -2.70 12.05 7.47
N MET A 172 -2.33 11.62 8.69
CA MET A 172 -3.10 10.59 9.42
C MET A 172 -4.49 11.08 9.81
N ASP A 173 -4.62 12.31 10.31
CA ASP A 173 -5.90 12.94 10.68
C ASP A 173 -6.84 13.05 9.47
N GLN A 174 -6.28 13.31 8.28
CA GLN A 174 -7.04 13.41 7.05
C GLN A 174 -7.38 12.06 6.42
N MET A 175 -6.42 11.13 6.36
CA MET A 175 -6.56 9.83 5.71
C MET A 175 -7.44 8.87 6.52
N TYR A 176 -7.38 8.95 7.85
CA TYR A 176 -8.10 8.06 8.77
C TYR A 176 -9.18 8.78 9.57
N ARG A 177 -9.68 9.94 9.08
CA ARG A 177 -10.78 10.70 9.71
C ARG A 177 -11.97 9.83 10.10
N ASP A 178 -12.34 8.90 9.22
CA ASP A 178 -13.49 8.01 9.40
C ASP A 178 -13.09 6.65 10.03
N HIS A 179 -11.86 6.52 10.52
CA HIS A 179 -11.28 5.32 11.13
C HIS A 179 -10.72 5.62 12.53
N PRO A 180 -11.58 5.89 13.54
CA PRO A 180 -11.16 6.37 14.85
C PRO A 180 -10.25 5.40 15.61
N VAL A 181 -10.35 4.09 15.38
CA VAL A 181 -9.46 3.09 16.00
C VAL A 181 -8.00 3.27 15.57
N ILE A 182 -7.78 3.49 14.27
CA ILE A 182 -6.44 3.72 13.73
C ILE A 182 -5.90 5.05 14.25
N LEU A 183 -6.74 6.09 14.20
CA LEU A 183 -6.37 7.43 14.60
C LEU A 183 -6.03 7.52 16.09
N ASN A 184 -6.88 6.97 16.96
CA ASN A 184 -6.66 6.95 18.40
C ASN A 184 -5.37 6.21 18.78
N ARG A 185 -5.04 5.12 18.09
CA ARG A 185 -3.79 4.39 18.32
C ARG A 185 -2.57 5.23 17.94
N PHE A 186 -2.62 5.95 16.81
CA PHE A 186 -1.54 6.86 16.42
C PHE A 186 -1.41 8.03 17.41
N GLN A 187 -2.51 8.65 17.81
CA GLN A 187 -2.51 9.79 18.74
C GLN A 187 -2.10 9.40 20.17
N ALA A 188 -2.41 8.17 20.59
CA ALA A 188 -2.00 7.62 21.88
C ALA A 188 -0.51 7.22 21.94
N GLU A 189 0.19 7.19 20.80
CA GLU A 189 1.60 6.85 20.75
C GLU A 189 2.43 8.01 21.32
N ARG A 190 2.74 7.92 22.62
CA ARG A 190 3.47 8.98 23.34
C ARG A 190 4.91 9.10 22.85
N THR A 191 5.49 8.03 22.33
CA THR A 191 6.92 7.96 22.01
C THR A 191 7.32 8.78 20.78
N ILE A 192 6.34 9.22 19.99
CA ILE A 192 6.55 10.06 18.81
C ILE A 192 6.22 11.54 19.06
N GLN A 193 5.71 11.88 20.25
CA GLN A 193 5.37 13.25 20.62
C GLN A 193 6.65 14.04 20.94
N PRO A 194 6.88 15.22 20.34
CA PRO A 194 8.12 15.98 20.48
C PRO A 194 8.57 16.21 21.94
N GLU A 195 7.63 16.45 22.85
CA GLU A 195 7.88 16.65 24.28
C GLU A 195 8.40 15.39 25.00
N ASN A 196 8.05 14.21 24.50
CA ASN A 196 8.43 12.92 25.08
C ASN A 196 9.67 12.34 24.41
N VAL A 197 10.13 12.94 23.31
CA VAL A 197 11.36 12.57 22.60
C VAL A 197 12.60 12.68 23.52
N HIS A 198 12.53 13.45 24.60
CA HIS A 198 13.63 13.58 25.56
C HIS A 198 13.36 12.91 26.92
N CYS A 199 12.26 12.15 27.06
CA CYS A 199 11.84 11.61 28.35
C CYS A 199 12.63 10.34 28.76
N PRO A 200 13.31 10.33 29.93
CA PRO A 200 14.09 9.18 30.40
C PRO A 200 13.25 7.95 30.81
N HIS A 201 11.93 8.08 30.93
CA HIS A 201 10.99 6.97 31.18
C HIS A 201 10.48 6.29 29.90
N TYR A 202 10.76 6.86 28.73
CA TYR A 202 10.62 6.22 27.42
C TYR A 202 12.00 5.93 26.79
N PRO A 203 12.95 5.33 27.55
CA PRO A 203 14.38 5.33 27.23
C PRO A 203 14.73 4.52 25.98
N ALA A 204 13.84 3.65 25.52
CA ALA A 204 14.17 2.69 24.48
C ALA A 204 14.26 3.31 23.06
N LEU A 205 13.58 4.43 22.82
CA LEU A 205 13.65 5.13 21.53
C LEU A 205 14.74 6.22 21.50
N LEU A 206 15.17 6.74 22.65
CA LEU A 206 15.77 8.10 22.70
C LEU A 206 16.97 8.28 23.66
N ALA A 207 17.40 7.25 24.40
CA ALA A 207 18.53 7.36 25.34
C ALA A 207 19.90 7.66 24.66
N LYS A 208 19.93 7.93 23.35
CA LYS A 208 21.13 8.36 22.63
C LYS A 208 20.90 9.51 21.63
N CYS A 209 19.77 10.23 21.68
CA CYS A 209 19.54 11.45 20.86
C CYS A 209 20.41 12.66 21.26
N GLY A 210 21.52 12.45 21.98
CA GLY A 210 22.57 13.44 22.22
C GLY A 210 23.71 13.38 21.19
N SER A 211 23.72 12.40 20.29
CA SER A 211 24.64 12.33 19.16
C SER A 211 23.95 11.75 17.93
N THR A 212 24.28 12.33 16.77
CA THR A 212 23.90 11.93 15.41
C THR A 212 23.55 10.44 15.25
N GLN A 213 22.35 10.17 14.72
CA GLN A 213 21.80 8.86 14.33
C GLN A 213 21.92 7.75 15.39
N THR A 214 20.83 7.51 16.12
CA THR A 214 20.81 6.46 17.14
C THR A 214 19.70 5.44 16.96
N GLN A 215 20.11 4.19 16.73
CA GLN A 215 19.25 3.01 16.66
C GLN A 215 19.46 2.14 17.91
N CYS A 216 18.37 1.59 18.48
CA CYS A 216 18.45 0.54 19.48
C CYS A 216 18.89 -0.78 18.82
N LYS A 217 19.97 -1.41 19.30
CA LYS A 217 20.42 -2.71 18.78
C LYS A 217 19.58 -3.83 19.38
N GLY A 218 18.87 -4.60 18.56
CA GLY A 218 18.07 -5.74 19.00
C GLY A 218 17.21 -6.34 17.90
N THR A 219 16.49 -7.41 18.22
CA THR A 219 15.49 -8.00 17.34
C THR A 219 14.23 -7.14 17.34
N ILE A 220 13.67 -6.87 16.16
CA ILE A 220 12.39 -6.17 16.02
C ILE A 220 11.28 -7.12 16.46
N ASP A 221 10.55 -6.77 17.51
CA ASP A 221 9.41 -7.56 17.96
C ASP A 221 8.19 -7.24 17.09
N ARG A 222 7.63 -8.29 16.45
CA ARG A 222 6.49 -8.14 15.54
C ARG A 222 5.25 -7.61 16.25
N ARG A 223 4.97 -8.07 17.47
CA ARG A 223 3.78 -7.64 18.23
C ARG A 223 3.90 -6.16 18.58
N ASN A 224 5.07 -5.74 19.06
CA ASN A 224 5.34 -4.34 19.38
C ASN A 224 5.26 -3.46 18.13
N PHE A 225 5.81 -3.92 17.00
CA PHE A 225 5.71 -3.20 15.74
C PHE A 225 4.26 -2.85 15.36
N PHE A 226 3.33 -3.80 15.44
CA PHE A 226 1.91 -3.53 15.12
C PHE A 226 1.16 -2.79 16.25
N ALA A 227 1.55 -2.99 17.51
CA ALA A 227 0.94 -2.33 18.65
C ALA A 227 1.26 -0.82 18.67
N HIS A 228 2.48 -0.45 18.28
CA HIS A 228 3.00 0.92 18.32
C HIS A 228 2.94 1.63 16.97
N ALA A 229 1.94 1.31 16.13
CA ALA A 229 1.75 1.91 14.81
C ALA A 229 3.01 1.94 13.91
N GLY A 230 3.89 0.94 14.06
CA GLY A 230 5.16 0.82 13.36
C GLY A 230 6.38 1.45 14.04
N PHE A 231 6.22 2.19 15.14
CA PHE A 231 7.30 2.84 15.89
C PHE A 231 8.00 1.88 16.87
N GLU A 232 8.45 0.74 16.35
CA GLU A 232 9.22 -0.23 17.12
C GLU A 232 10.67 0.28 17.31
N ARG A 233 11.16 0.24 18.56
CA ARG A 233 12.46 0.81 18.98
C ARG A 233 13.69 0.30 18.23
N CYS A 234 13.67 -0.94 17.73
CA CYS A 234 14.75 -1.53 16.95
C CYS A 234 14.55 -1.29 15.44
N ALA A 235 13.36 -0.84 15.03
CA ALA A 235 13.02 -0.57 13.64
C ALA A 235 13.21 0.89 13.23
N VAL A 236 13.09 1.84 14.16
CA VAL A 236 13.08 3.28 13.87
C VAL A 236 14.38 3.97 14.28
N GLU A 237 14.86 4.86 13.42
CA GLU A 237 15.89 5.85 13.70
C GLU A 237 15.24 7.22 13.89
N VAL A 238 15.77 7.97 14.85
CA VAL A 238 15.38 9.37 15.10
C VAL A 238 16.58 10.26 14.78
N ASP A 239 16.34 11.28 13.95
CA ASP A 239 17.29 12.35 13.65
C ASP A 239 16.66 13.70 13.99
N GLN A 240 17.44 14.78 13.88
CA GLN A 240 16.91 16.14 13.97
C GLN A 240 17.02 16.86 12.63
N ALA A 241 15.90 17.42 12.15
CA ALA A 241 15.89 18.36 11.05
C ALA A 241 15.19 19.64 11.48
N ASN A 242 15.85 20.80 11.29
CA ASN A 242 15.32 22.11 11.65
C ASN A 242 14.83 22.23 13.12
N GLY A 243 15.49 21.52 14.04
CA GLY A 243 15.12 21.50 15.46
C GLY A 243 13.93 20.61 15.81
N GLU A 244 13.35 19.89 14.83
CA GLU A 244 12.28 18.91 15.05
C GLU A 244 12.79 17.47 14.95
N PRO A 245 12.25 16.53 15.75
CA PRO A 245 12.50 15.11 15.59
C PRO A 245 11.93 14.58 14.27
N CYS A 246 12.79 13.93 13.50
CA CYS A 246 12.45 13.22 12.26
C CYS A 246 12.58 11.71 12.46
N PHE A 247 11.60 10.96 11.98
CA PHE A 247 11.53 9.52 12.15
C PHE A 247 11.66 8.82 10.79
N ARG A 248 12.46 7.75 10.74
CA ARG A 248 12.56 6.87 9.56
C ARG A 248 12.82 5.43 9.99
N PHE A 249 12.50 4.47 9.13
CA PHE A 249 12.98 3.10 9.38
C PHE A 249 14.48 3.01 9.20
N ALA A 250 15.14 2.34 10.13
CA ALA A 250 16.55 2.02 10.02
C ALA A 250 16.81 1.20 8.75
N ALA A 251 17.93 1.45 8.07
CA ALA A 251 18.28 0.69 6.87
C ALA A 251 18.37 -0.82 7.16
N THR A 252 18.86 -1.18 8.34
CA THR A 252 18.96 -2.57 8.85
C THR A 252 17.59 -3.21 9.13
N ALA A 253 16.56 -2.39 9.41
CA ALA A 253 15.21 -2.85 9.72
C ALA A 253 14.35 -3.08 8.47
N ARG A 254 14.68 -2.43 7.34
CA ARG A 254 13.86 -2.42 6.11
C ARG A 254 13.33 -3.78 5.70
N ASN A 255 14.20 -4.78 5.58
CA ASN A 255 13.81 -6.13 5.12
C ASN A 255 12.88 -6.83 6.11
N THR A 256 13.11 -6.66 7.41
CA THR A 256 12.29 -7.26 8.46
C THR A 256 10.90 -6.64 8.49
N VAL A 257 10.83 -5.31 8.42
CA VAL A 257 9.55 -4.60 8.40
C VAL A 257 8.78 -4.88 7.12
N GLN A 258 9.44 -4.84 5.95
CA GLN A 258 8.84 -5.23 4.67
C GLN A 258 8.25 -6.64 4.77
N ARG A 259 8.98 -7.60 5.35
CA ARG A 259 8.48 -8.97 5.58
C ARG A 259 7.26 -9.00 6.50
N TYR A 260 7.23 -8.24 7.59
CA TYR A 260 6.06 -8.17 8.48
C TYR A 260 4.83 -7.63 7.76
N LEU A 261 5.02 -6.63 6.90
CA LEU A 261 3.95 -6.01 6.14
C LEU A 261 3.56 -6.82 4.90
N SER A 262 4.44 -7.62 4.29
CA SER A 262 4.17 -8.35 3.05
C SER A 262 3.85 -9.84 3.23
N ARG A 263 4.06 -10.42 4.42
CA ARG A 263 3.89 -11.87 4.64
C ARG A 263 2.47 -12.36 4.30
N PRO A 264 2.32 -13.46 3.54
CA PRO A 264 1.04 -14.17 3.40
C PRO A 264 0.59 -14.81 4.73
N ARG A 265 -0.70 -15.12 4.89
CA ARG A 265 -1.15 -16.00 6.01
C ARG A 265 -0.54 -17.38 5.78
N GLY A 266 0.13 -17.94 6.81
CA GLY A 266 0.65 -19.33 6.79
C GLY A 266 2.14 -19.46 7.12
N GLU A 267 2.93 -18.39 6.98
CA GLU A 267 4.33 -18.37 7.46
C GLU A 267 4.40 -17.86 8.90
N SER A 268 3.94 -18.70 9.82
CA SER A 268 4.34 -18.66 11.22
C SER A 268 5.59 -19.51 11.38
N SER A 269 6.74 -18.84 11.29
CA SER A 269 7.98 -19.28 11.93
C SER A 269 8.47 -18.17 12.84
#